data_AF-A0A2M9J3K6-F1
#
_entry.id   AF-A0A2M9J3K6-F1
#
_cell.length_a   1.000
_cell.length_b   1.000
_cell.length_c   1.000
_cell.angle_alpha   90.00
_cell.angle_beta   90.00
_cell.angle_gamma   90.00
#
_symmetry.space_group_name_H-M   'P 1'
#
loop_
_entity.id
_entity.type
_entity.pdbx_description
1 polymer ?
#
loop_
_entity_poly.entity_id
_entity_poly.type
_entity_poly.pdbx_seq_one_letter_code
_entity_poly.pdbx_strand_id
1 'polypeptide(L)'
;MSAAGRRPVVVSGSAIRHANRLCGEAVPDARGMSCVGETIRIDVPEAEFLIRLTRPTATTTRLRMQAVFRENRPAGGTWWSSWEVDVAALPGSAEVGRALVAELTRSRASFTAALADARWTEAA
;
A
#
# COMPACT_ATOMS: atom_id res chain seq x y z
N MET A 1 -4.22 -46.96 -7.42
CA MET A 1 -4.99 -45.71 -7.17
C MET A 1 -4.16 -44.83 -6.25
N SER A 2 -3.48 -43.82 -6.79
CA SER A 2 -2.63 -42.92 -5.98
C SER A 2 -3.46 -41.74 -5.52
N ALA A 3 -3.59 -41.56 -4.19
CA ALA A 3 -4.28 -40.41 -3.62
C ALA A 3 -3.48 -39.14 -3.93
N ALA A 4 -4.08 -38.23 -4.69
CA ALA A 4 -3.51 -36.91 -4.94
C ALA A 4 -3.42 -36.15 -3.61
N GLY A 5 -2.23 -36.14 -3.01
CA GLY A 5 -1.96 -35.37 -1.80
C GLY A 5 -2.23 -33.89 -2.06
N ARG A 6 -3.20 -33.31 -1.34
CA ARG A 6 -3.39 -31.86 -1.30
C ARG A 6 -2.09 -31.22 -0.84
N ARG A 7 -1.37 -30.58 -1.75
CA ARG A 7 -0.20 -29.77 -1.41
C ARG A 7 -0.68 -28.59 -0.56
N PRO A 8 -0.03 -28.29 0.58
CA PRO A 8 -0.31 -27.09 1.34
C PRO A 8 -0.13 -25.87 0.43
N VAL A 9 -1.10 -24.96 0.43
CA VAL A 9 -0.91 -23.63 -0.18
C VAL A 9 0.06 -22.88 0.73
N VAL A 10 1.33 -22.83 0.33
CA VAL A 10 2.34 -22.02 1.02
C VAL A 10 2.22 -20.61 0.50
N VAL A 11 1.70 -19.71 1.34
CA VAL A 11 1.75 -18.27 1.06
C VAL A 11 3.20 -17.81 1.24
N SER A 12 3.89 -17.61 0.12
CA SER A 12 5.23 -17.03 0.06
C SER A 12 5.15 -15.51 0.13
N GLY A 13 6.05 -14.90 0.90
CA GLY A 13 6.24 -13.45 0.92
C GLY A 13 6.03 -12.78 2.28
N SER A 14 6.70 -11.65 2.47
CA SER A 14 6.65 -10.91 3.74
C SER A 14 5.48 -9.94 3.85
N ALA A 15 4.88 -9.55 2.71
CA ALA A 15 3.81 -8.56 2.62
C ALA A 15 2.61 -8.88 3.53
N ILE A 16 2.20 -10.15 3.58
CA ILE A 16 1.05 -10.61 4.37
C ILE A 16 1.22 -10.35 5.87
N ARG A 17 2.46 -10.23 6.37
CA ARG A 17 2.75 -9.98 7.79
C ARG A 17 2.35 -8.57 8.23
N HIS A 18 2.13 -7.66 7.28
CA HIS A 18 1.77 -6.27 7.56
C HIS A 18 0.28 -5.99 7.42
N ALA A 19 -0.46 -6.90 6.76
CA ALA A 19 -1.88 -6.77 6.44
C ALA A 19 -2.73 -6.28 7.63
N ASN A 20 -2.64 -6.97 8.76
CA ASN A 20 -3.48 -6.65 9.92
C ASN A 20 -3.21 -5.25 10.49
N ARG A 21 -1.95 -4.79 10.49
CA ARG A 21 -1.60 -3.44 10.96
C ARG A 21 -2.09 -2.37 10.00
N LEU A 22 -1.96 -2.62 8.70
CA LEU A 22 -2.35 -1.67 7.67
C LEU A 22 -3.86 -1.39 7.67
N CYS A 23 -4.69 -2.43 7.73
CA CYS A 23 -6.15 -2.26 7.78
C CYS A 23 -6.65 -1.72 9.12
N GLY A 24 -5.99 -2.06 10.23
CA GLY A 24 -6.41 -1.62 11.56
C GLY A 24 -6.06 -0.16 11.87
N GLU A 25 -4.95 0.35 11.33
CA GLU A 25 -4.37 1.63 11.77
C GLU A 25 -4.24 2.66 10.64
N ALA A 26 -3.64 2.29 9.51
CA ALA A 26 -3.29 3.25 8.45
C ALA A 26 -4.43 3.52 7.46
N VAL A 27 -5.25 2.49 7.20
CA VAL A 27 -6.28 2.51 6.16
C VAL A 27 -7.60 1.93 6.67
N PRO A 28 -8.26 2.59 7.64
CA PRO A 28 -9.47 2.07 8.27
C PRO A 28 -10.68 1.96 7.32
N ASP A 29 -10.64 2.70 6.21
CA ASP A 29 -11.64 2.75 5.14
C ASP A 29 -11.25 1.92 3.91
N ALA A 30 -10.25 1.03 4.04
CA ALA A 30 -9.90 0.10 2.98
C ALA A 30 -11.12 -0.75 2.58
N ARG A 31 -11.49 -0.68 1.30
CA ARG A 31 -12.53 -1.52 0.69
C ARG A 31 -12.03 -2.94 0.43
N GLY A 32 -10.73 -3.07 0.20
CA GLY A 32 -10.09 -4.33 -0.05
C GLY A 32 -8.57 -4.20 0.10
N MET A 33 -7.94 -5.33 0.40
CA MET A 33 -6.49 -5.44 0.43
C MET A 33 -6.10 -6.82 -0.06
N SER A 34 -5.05 -6.89 -0.88
CA SER A 34 -4.44 -8.14 -1.29
C SER A 34 -2.93 -8.10 -1.07
N CYS A 35 -2.37 -9.24 -0.68
CA CYS A 35 -0.94 -9.41 -0.50
C CYS A 35 -0.46 -10.59 -1.34
N VAL A 36 0.46 -10.34 -2.27
CA VAL A 36 1.04 -11.37 -3.15
C VAL A 36 2.55 -11.24 -3.13
N GLY A 37 3.24 -12.21 -2.54
CA GLY A 37 4.69 -12.16 -2.39
C GLY A 37 5.13 -10.96 -1.55
N GLU A 38 5.85 -10.04 -2.18
CA GLU A 38 6.34 -8.80 -1.57
C GLU A 38 5.50 -7.57 -1.97
N THR A 39 4.30 -7.79 -2.51
CA THR A 39 3.42 -6.70 -2.96
C THR A 39 2.17 -6.64 -2.11
N ILE A 40 1.80 -5.44 -1.69
CA ILE A 40 0.55 -5.10 -1.01
C ILE A 40 -0.22 -4.17 -1.94
N ARG A 41 -1.47 -4.51 -2.23
CA ARG A 41 -2.41 -3.62 -2.91
C ARG A 41 -3.53 -3.29 -1.93
N ILE A 42 -3.88 -2.02 -1.82
CA ILE A 42 -4.95 -1.52 -0.96
C ILE A 42 -5.88 -0.66 -1.79
N ASP A 43 -7.16 -1.02 -1.81
CA ASP A 43 -8.21 -0.28 -2.49
C ASP A 43 -8.93 0.59 -1.46
N VAL A 44 -8.94 1.91 -1.67
CA VAL A 44 -9.68 2.89 -0.85
C VAL A 44 -10.71 3.61 -1.70
N PRO A 45 -11.68 4.34 -1.11
CA PRO A 45 -12.74 4.98 -1.88
C PRO A 45 -12.27 5.90 -3.00
N GLU A 46 -11.20 6.66 -2.73
CA GLU A 46 -10.64 7.69 -3.57
C GLU A 46 -9.52 7.17 -4.49
N ALA A 47 -8.82 6.09 -4.12
CA ALA A 47 -7.55 5.72 -4.72
C ALA A 47 -7.24 4.22 -4.60
N GLU A 48 -6.20 3.82 -5.32
CA GLU A 48 -5.54 2.52 -5.19
C GLU A 48 -4.09 2.76 -4.76
N PHE A 49 -3.66 2.09 -3.70
CA PHE A 49 -2.27 2.06 -3.27
C PHE A 49 -1.62 0.72 -3.63
N LEU A 50 -0.45 0.79 -4.25
CA LEU A 50 0.41 -0.35 -4.53
C LEU A 50 1.75 -0.14 -3.82
N ILE A 51 2.14 -1.14 -3.03
CA ILE A 51 3.35 -1.10 -2.20
C ILE A 51 4.15 -2.34 -2.53
N ARG A 52 5.41 -2.17 -2.93
CA ARG A 52 6.33 -3.27 -3.17
C ARG A 52 7.49 -3.20 -2.20
N LEU A 53 7.70 -4.28 -1.46
CA LEU A 53 8.86 -4.47 -0.60
C LEU A 53 9.99 -5.09 -1.44
N THR A 54 11.15 -4.45 -1.46
CA THR A 54 12.36 -5.04 -2.03
C THR A 54 13.48 -4.97 -1.00
N ARG A 55 14.50 -5.81 -1.19
CA ARG A 55 15.64 -5.87 -0.29
C ARG A 55 16.91 -5.48 -1.06
N PRO A 56 17.22 -4.18 -1.19
CA PRO A 56 18.39 -3.73 -1.93
C PRO A 56 19.70 -4.16 -1.27
N THR A 57 19.70 -4.38 0.05
CA THR A 57 20.87 -4.84 0.82
C THR A 57 20.45 -5.94 1.79
N ALA A 58 21.41 -6.54 2.52
CA ALA A 58 21.10 -7.54 3.54
C ALA A 58 20.29 -6.99 4.73
N THR A 59 20.36 -5.67 4.98
CA THR A 59 19.83 -5.02 6.19
C THR A 59 18.77 -3.96 5.91
N THR A 60 18.52 -3.65 4.64
CA THR A 60 17.58 -2.60 4.23
C THR A 60 16.42 -3.20 3.46
N THR A 61 15.21 -2.77 3.80
CA THR A 61 14.01 -2.96 2.98
C THR A 61 13.65 -1.64 2.34
N ARG A 62 13.44 -1.65 1.03
CA ARG A 62 12.88 -0.53 0.29
C ARG A 62 11.40 -0.72 0.09
N LEU A 63 10.64 0.30 0.44
CA LEU A 63 9.20 0.40 0.21
C LEU A 63 9.01 1.25 -1.03
N ARG A 64 8.66 0.64 -2.16
CA ARG A 64 8.23 1.37 -3.35
C ARG A 64 6.72 1.56 -3.26
N MET A 65 6.31 2.82 -3.13
CA MET A 65 4.94 3.24 -2.99
C MET A 65 4.43 3.78 -4.33
N GLN A 66 3.21 3.45 -4.67
CA GLN A 66 2.48 4.03 -5.78
C GLN A 66 1.04 4.28 -5.35
N ALA A 67 0.53 5.47 -5.63
CA ALA A 67 -0.87 5.83 -5.44
C ALA A 67 -1.47 6.18 -6.80
N VAL A 68 -2.64 5.63 -7.11
CA VAL A 68 -3.40 5.93 -8.32
C VAL A 68 -4.76 6.47 -7.90
N PHE A 69 -5.03 7.72 -8.22
CA PHE A 69 -6.30 8.39 -7.99
C PHE A 69 -7.09 8.46 -9.30
N ARG A 70 -8.37 8.13 -9.23
CA ARG A 70 -9.29 8.15 -10.37
C ARG A 70 -10.52 8.94 -9.97
N GLU A 71 -10.83 10.00 -10.70
CA GLU A 71 -12.05 10.74 -10.44
C GLU A 71 -13.28 9.94 -10.84
N ASN A 72 -14.26 9.92 -9.94
CA ASN A 72 -15.55 9.28 -10.20
C ASN A 72 -16.51 10.21 -10.94
N ARG A 73 -16.13 10.65 -12.15
CA ARG A 73 -16.98 11.45 -13.05
C ARG A 73 -16.71 11.11 -14.52
N PRO A 74 -17.68 11.31 -15.44
CA PRO A 74 -17.53 10.92 -16.85
C PRO A 74 -16.34 11.56 -17.59
N ALA A 75 -15.98 12.80 -17.23
CA ALA A 75 -14.81 13.52 -17.75
C ALA A 75 -13.63 13.52 -16.76
N GLY A 76 -13.58 12.54 -15.85
CA GLY A 76 -12.63 12.50 -14.75
C GLY A 76 -11.22 12.16 -15.20
N GLY A 77 -10.23 12.81 -14.60
CA GLY A 77 -8.83 12.48 -14.85
C GLY A 77 -8.36 11.25 -14.08
N THR A 78 -7.16 10.76 -14.43
CA THR A 78 -6.40 9.79 -13.64
C THR A 78 -5.06 10.42 -13.29
N TRP A 79 -4.71 10.40 -12.01
CA TRP A 79 -3.45 10.90 -11.49
C TRP A 79 -2.72 9.79 -10.76
N TRP A 80 -1.40 9.79 -10.83
CA TRP A 80 -0.59 8.85 -10.08
C TRP A 80 0.62 9.53 -9.49
N SER A 81 1.08 8.99 -8.36
CA SER A 81 2.34 9.36 -7.73
C SER A 81 3.09 8.09 -7.36
N SER A 82 4.41 8.15 -7.42
CA SER A 82 5.29 7.08 -6.96
C SER A 82 6.48 7.64 -6.19
N TRP A 83 6.85 6.94 -5.12
CA TRP A 83 7.97 7.33 -4.27
C TRP A 83 8.57 6.11 -3.58
N GLU A 84 9.76 6.27 -3.00
CA GLU A 84 10.48 5.19 -2.32
C GLU A 84 10.89 5.61 -0.92
N VAL A 85 10.84 4.68 0.03
CA VAL A 85 11.32 4.86 1.40
C VAL A 85 12.21 3.68 1.77
N ASP A 86 13.41 3.95 2.26
CA ASP A 86 14.32 2.92 2.77
C ASP A 86 14.18 2.78 4.29
N VAL A 87 14.08 1.53 4.74
CA VAL A 87 13.96 1.16 6.16
C VAL A 87 15.08 0.20 6.49
N ALA A 88 15.89 0.52 7.50
CA ALA A 88 17.00 -0.32 7.98
C ALA A 88 16.49 -1.51 8.82
N ALA A 89 15.68 -2.37 8.20
CA ALA A 89 15.16 -3.60 8.80
C ALA A 89 14.78 -4.62 7.71
N LEU A 90 14.54 -5.87 8.12
CA LEU A 90 14.12 -6.94 7.20
C LEU A 90 12.64 -6.80 6.79
N PRO A 91 12.23 -7.28 5.59
CA PRO A 91 10.91 -6.99 5.04
C PRO A 91 9.73 -7.41 5.92
N GLY A 92 9.82 -8.52 6.63
CA GLY A 92 8.74 -8.99 7.52
C GLY A 92 8.78 -8.46 8.95
N SER A 93 9.67 -7.49 9.25
CA SER A 93 9.90 -6.97 10.59
C SER A 93 8.79 -6.03 11.07
N ALA A 94 8.70 -5.82 12.38
CA ALA A 94 7.75 -4.86 12.94
C ALA A 94 8.12 -3.42 12.58
N GLU A 95 9.42 -3.14 12.42
CA GLU A 95 9.98 -1.86 11.99
C GLU A 95 9.45 -1.47 10.61
N VAL A 96 9.49 -2.41 9.65
CA VAL A 96 8.91 -2.20 8.31
C VAL A 96 7.41 -1.99 8.39
N GLY A 97 6.70 -2.75 9.24
CA GLY A 97 5.26 -2.56 9.46
C GLY A 97 4.92 -1.16 9.98
N ARG A 98 5.68 -0.64 10.96
CA ARG A 98 5.51 0.72 11.49
C ARG A 98 5.82 1.79 10.45
N ALA A 99 6.89 1.60 9.67
CA ALA A 99 7.25 2.52 8.59
C ALA A 99 6.16 2.58 7.51
N LEU A 100 5.59 1.43 7.12
CA LEU A 100 4.46 1.36 6.19
C LEU A 100 3.25 2.14 6.70
N VAL A 101 2.86 1.93 7.96
CA VAL A 101 1.72 2.63 8.58
C VAL A 101 1.96 4.14 8.60
N ALA A 102 3.15 4.56 9.05
CA ALA A 102 3.50 5.98 9.13
C ALA A 102 3.54 6.66 7.75
N GLU A 103 4.08 5.98 6.73
CA GLU A 103 4.16 6.50 5.38
C GLU A 103 2.77 6.66 4.76
N LEU A 104 1.95 5.60 4.79
CA LEU A 104 0.59 5.67 4.26
C LEU A 104 -0.24 6.74 4.96
N THR A 105 -0.18 6.82 6.29
CA THR A 105 -0.90 7.85 7.06
C THR A 105 -0.50 9.25 6.61
N ARG A 106 0.81 9.50 6.47
CA ARG A 106 1.32 10.80 6.04
C ARG A 106 0.90 11.12 4.60
N SER A 107 1.10 10.19 3.67
CA SER A 107 0.78 10.40 2.25
C SER A 107 -0.72 10.65 2.05
N ARG A 108 -1.57 9.93 2.79
CA ARG A 108 -3.02 10.15 2.75
C ARG A 108 -3.41 11.52 3.28
N ALA A 109 -2.87 11.94 4.43
CA ALA A 109 -3.13 13.27 4.97
C ALA A 109 -2.70 14.37 3.99
N SER A 110 -1.53 14.25 3.37
CA SER A 110 -1.05 15.18 2.34
C SER A 110 -1.95 15.19 1.10
N PHE A 111 -2.43 14.02 0.67
CA PHE A 111 -3.33 13.91 -0.48
C PHE A 111 -4.71 14.53 -0.20
N THR A 112 -5.29 14.27 0.97
CA THR A 112 -6.55 14.89 1.40
C THR A 112 -6.43 16.40 1.47
N ALA A 113 -5.32 16.93 1.99
CA ALA A 113 -5.07 18.37 2.03
C ALA A 113 -4.98 18.97 0.61
N ALA A 114 -4.20 18.35 -0.29
CA ALA A 114 -4.08 18.82 -1.67
C ALA A 114 -5.41 18.77 -2.45
N LEU A 115 -6.23 17.74 -2.22
CA LEU A 115 -7.58 17.66 -2.81
C LEU A 115 -8.53 18.74 -2.28
N ALA A 116 -8.43 19.08 -0.98
CA ALA A 116 -9.22 20.16 -0.42
C ALA A 116 -8.83 21.48 -1.07
N ASP A 117 -7.53 21.80 -1.15
CA ASP A 117 -7.03 23.02 -1.78
C ASP A 117 -7.45 23.14 -3.25
N ALA A 118 -7.32 22.07 -4.03
CA ALA A 118 -7.73 22.07 -5.44
C ALA A 118 -9.22 22.38 -5.64
N ARG A 119 -10.08 21.89 -4.75
CA ARG A 119 -11.53 22.17 -4.77
C ARG A 119 -11.86 23.64 -4.47
N TRP A 120 -11.03 24.33 -3.68
CA TRP A 120 -11.20 25.77 -3.45
C TRP A 120 -10.79 26.59 -4.68
N THR A 121 -9.78 26.12 -5.43
CA THR A 121 -9.31 26.82 -6.63
C THR A 121 -10.26 26.70 -7.81
N GLU A 122 -11.02 25.60 -7.94
CA GLU A 122 -12.05 25.46 -8.99
C GLU A 122 -13.35 26.24 -8.70
N ALA A 123 -13.58 26.64 -7.44
CA ALA A 123 -14.78 27.36 -7.03
C ALA A 123 -14.63 28.90 -7.04
N ALA A 124 -13.46 29.42 -7.43
CA ALA A 124 -13.12 30.84 -7.54
C ALA A 124 -13.03 31.28 -9.02
#